data_AF-A0A6P8HRJ2-F1
#
_entry.id   AF-A0A6P8HRJ2-F1
#
_cell.length_a   1.000
_cell.length_b   1.000
_cell.length_c   1.000
_cell.angle_alpha   90.00
_cell.angle_beta   90.00
_cell.angle_gamma   90.00
#
_symmetry.space_group_name_H-M   'P 1'
#
loop_
_entity.id
_entity.type
_entity.pdbx_description
1 polymer ?
#
loop_
_entity_poly.entity_id
_entity_poly.type
_entity_poly.pdbx_seq_one_letter_code
_entity_poly.pdbx_strand_id
1 'polypeptide(L)'
;MVRIESYKQAFFKMEGITSVVATLLRINIGFQLQYQLIFILWLLSFDPRIAERMVGNNAVIPVLADILRESEKEKVIRIIIATMRVRN
;
A
#
# COMPACT_ATOMS: atom_id res chain seq x y z
N MET A 1 -9.80 -10.65 -3.24
CA MET A 1 -9.16 -11.09 -4.50
C MET A 1 -7.65 -11.21 -4.39
N VAL A 2 -6.91 -10.16 -3.98
CA VAL A 2 -5.42 -10.16 -3.86
C VAL A 2 -4.87 -11.07 -2.73
N ARG A 3 -5.71 -11.89 -2.08
CA ARG A 3 -5.27 -12.90 -1.10
C ARG A 3 -4.73 -14.17 -1.77
N ILE A 4 -5.13 -14.42 -3.01
CA ILE A 4 -4.68 -15.58 -3.79
C ILE A 4 -3.41 -15.18 -4.53
N GLU A 5 -2.38 -16.01 -4.41
CA GLU A 5 -1.04 -15.73 -4.93
C GLU A 5 -1.02 -15.43 -6.44
N SER A 6 -1.79 -16.19 -7.24
CA SER A 6 -1.91 -15.96 -8.68
C SER A 6 -2.42 -14.55 -9.03
N TYR A 7 -3.40 -14.04 -8.26
CA TYR A 7 -3.92 -12.69 -8.47
C TYR A 7 -2.95 -11.60 -7.98
N LYS A 8 -2.11 -11.86 -6.97
CA LYS A 8 -1.05 -10.93 -6.55
C LYS A 8 -0.05 -10.71 -7.68
N GLN A 9 0.44 -11.79 -8.26
CA GLN A 9 1.42 -11.73 -9.35
C GLN A 9 0.84 -11.07 -10.60
N ALA A 10 -0.42 -11.38 -10.95
CA ALA A 10 -1.10 -10.71 -12.07
C ALA A 10 -1.26 -9.19 -11.80
N PHE A 11 -1.69 -8.82 -10.60
CA PHE A 11 -1.84 -7.40 -10.21
C PHE A 11 -0.50 -6.66 -10.23
N PHE A 12 0.57 -7.31 -9.78
CA PHE A 12 1.92 -6.76 -9.83
C PHE A 12 2.41 -6.55 -11.27
N LYS A 13 2.19 -7.52 -12.16
CA LYS A 13 2.56 -7.43 -13.59
C LYS A 13 1.83 -6.31 -14.34
N MET A 14 0.62 -5.95 -13.91
CA MET A 14 -0.16 -4.86 -14.51
C MET A 14 0.15 -3.47 -13.90
N GLU A 15 1.28 -3.31 -13.23
CA GLU A 15 1.65 -2.07 -12.51
C GLU A 15 0.59 -1.60 -11.49
N GLY A 16 -0.12 -2.55 -10.87
CA GLY A 16 -1.18 -2.23 -9.91
C GLY A 16 -0.72 -1.38 -8.72
N ILE A 17 0.56 -1.51 -8.30
CA ILE A 17 1.16 -0.67 -7.25
C ILE A 17 1.17 0.80 -7.67
N THR A 18 1.58 1.11 -8.89
CA THR A 18 1.62 2.47 -9.43
C THR A 18 0.22 3.08 -9.44
N SER A 19 -0.79 2.32 -9.87
CA SER A 19 -2.19 2.76 -9.85
C SER A 19 -2.70 3.03 -8.43
N VAL A 20 -2.31 2.22 -7.45
CA VAL A 20 -2.68 2.41 -6.04
C VAL A 20 -2.07 3.71 -5.51
N VAL A 21 -0.76 3.91 -5.71
CA VAL A 21 -0.05 5.11 -5.26
C VAL A 21 -0.62 6.37 -5.93
N ALA A 22 -0.86 6.33 -7.25
CA ALA A 22 -1.46 7.45 -7.97
C ALA A 22 -2.87 7.80 -7.45
N THR A 23 -3.62 6.81 -6.96
CA THR A 23 -4.95 7.04 -6.37
C THR A 23 -4.84 7.61 -4.96
N LEU A 24 -3.87 7.15 -4.17
CA LEU A 24 -3.60 7.67 -2.82
C LEU A 24 -3.15 9.14 -2.83
N LEU A 25 -2.48 9.58 -3.90
CA LEU A 25 -2.07 10.97 -4.11
C LEU A 25 -3.21 11.91 -4.54
N ARG A 26 -4.41 11.39 -4.82
CA ARG A 26 -5.54 12.24 -5.21
C ARG A 26 -6.06 13.04 -4.02
N ILE A 27 -6.40 14.30 -4.31
CA ILE A 27 -7.03 15.20 -3.33
C ILE A 27 -8.41 14.65 -2.94
N ASN A 28 -8.79 14.83 -1.67
CA ASN A 28 -10.11 14.45 -1.12
C ASN A 28 -10.43 12.95 -1.16
N ILE A 29 -9.43 12.08 -1.13
CA ILE A 29 -9.66 10.65 -0.92
C ILE A 29 -10.22 10.39 0.48
N GLY A 30 -11.41 9.77 0.56
CA GLY A 30 -12.01 9.40 1.84
C GLY A 30 -11.19 8.36 2.59
N PHE A 31 -11.16 8.43 3.92
CA PHE A 31 -10.38 7.52 4.79
C PHE A 31 -10.70 6.03 4.56
N GLN A 32 -11.92 5.71 4.12
CA GLN A 32 -12.29 4.33 3.81
C GLN A 32 -11.54 3.82 2.59
N LEU A 33 -11.41 4.62 1.53
CA LEU A 33 -10.67 4.23 0.33
C LEU A 33 -9.17 4.22 0.60
N GLN A 34 -8.64 5.19 1.35
CA GLN A 34 -7.25 5.16 1.83
C GLN A 34 -6.94 3.84 2.53
N TYR A 35 -7.77 3.43 3.49
CA TYR A 35 -7.60 2.16 4.20
C TYR A 35 -7.58 0.96 3.26
N GLN A 36 -8.53 0.86 2.32
CA GLN A 36 -8.61 -0.29 1.41
C GLN A 36 -7.40 -0.37 0.47
N LEU A 37 -6.92 0.77 -0.01
CA LEU A 37 -5.74 0.84 -0.87
C LEU A 37 -4.46 0.46 -0.11
N ILE A 38 -4.28 0.98 1.10
CA ILE A 38 -3.13 0.63 1.94
C ILE A 38 -3.19 -0.84 2.38
N PHE A 39 -4.40 -1.37 2.60
CA PHE A 39 -4.58 -2.79 2.88
C PHE A 39 -4.13 -3.69 1.72
N ILE A 40 -4.33 -3.25 0.46
CA ILE A 40 -3.77 -3.97 -0.70
C ILE A 40 -2.25 -3.95 -0.66
N LEU A 41 -1.63 -2.80 -0.37
CA LEU A 41 -0.17 -2.70 -0.23
C LEU A 41 0.37 -3.61 0.88
N TRP A 42 -0.33 -3.68 2.01
CA TRP A 42 0.00 -4.60 3.10
C TRP A 42 -0.07 -6.07 2.68
N LEU A 43 -1.07 -6.48 1.90
CA LEU A 43 -1.17 -7.85 1.39
C LEU A 43 -0.03 -8.20 0.40
N LEU A 44 0.44 -7.20 -0.35
CA LEU A 44 1.54 -7.33 -1.30
C LEU A 44 2.91 -7.37 -0.61
N SER A 45 3.09 -6.67 0.51
CA SER A 45 4.36 -6.63 1.24
C SER A 45 4.81 -7.98 1.80
N PHE A 46 3.93 -8.99 1.85
CA PHE A 46 4.28 -10.36 2.25
C PHE A 46 5.02 -11.17 1.18
N ASP A 47 5.07 -10.73 -0.09
CA ASP A 47 6.00 -11.30 -1.07
C ASP A 47 7.30 -10.48 -1.05
N PRO A 48 8.45 -11.05 -0.65
CA PRO A 48 9.71 -10.32 -0.54
C PRO A 48 10.12 -9.59 -1.82
N ARG A 49 9.87 -10.18 -2.99
CA ARG A 49 10.24 -9.58 -4.29
C ARG A 49 9.41 -8.34 -4.58
N ILE A 50 8.13 -8.37 -4.20
CA ILE A 50 7.22 -7.23 -4.34
C ILE A 50 7.56 -6.15 -3.31
N ALA A 51 7.88 -6.55 -2.08
CA ALA A 51 8.30 -5.64 -1.02
C ALA A 51 9.58 -4.86 -1.39
N GLU A 52 10.60 -5.54 -1.92
CA GLU A 52 11.82 -4.89 -2.42
C GLU A 52 11.52 -3.87 -3.51
N ARG A 53 10.63 -4.19 -4.46
CA ARG A 53 10.18 -3.25 -5.50
C ARG A 53 9.45 -2.05 -4.91
N MET A 54 8.60 -2.25 -3.90
CA MET A 54 7.87 -1.17 -3.22
C MET A 54 8.81 -0.20 -2.50
N VAL A 55 9.89 -0.70 -1.92
CA VAL A 55 10.93 0.12 -1.27
C VAL A 55 11.79 0.83 -2.31
N GLY A 56 12.30 0.09 -3.31
CA GLY A 56 13.24 0.59 -4.30
C GLY A 56 12.67 1.63 -5.29
N ASN A 57 11.37 1.61 -5.56
CA ASN A 57 10.74 2.62 -6.42
C ASN A 57 10.46 3.96 -5.71
N ASN A 58 10.85 4.11 -4.44
CA ASN A 58 10.72 5.33 -3.61
C ASN A 58 9.33 5.98 -3.53
N ALA A 59 8.28 5.46 -4.17
CA ALA A 59 6.99 6.13 -4.24
C ALA A 59 6.04 5.70 -3.12
N VAL A 60 6.12 4.44 -2.66
CA VAL A 60 5.17 3.91 -1.68
C VAL A 60 5.46 4.47 -0.29
N ILE A 61 6.71 4.43 0.16
CA ILE A 61 7.08 4.79 1.53
C ILE A 61 6.79 6.26 1.86
N PRO A 62 7.17 7.26 1.02
CA PRO A 62 6.86 8.66 1.30
C PRO A 62 5.36 8.93 1.30
N VAL A 63 4.60 8.34 0.37
CA VAL A 63 3.14 8.52 0.32
C VAL A 63 2.47 7.97 1.58
N LEU A 64 2.92 6.82 2.09
CA LEU A 64 2.40 6.30 3.35
C LEU A 64 2.80 7.18 4.55
N ALA A 65 3.99 7.77 4.54
CA ALA A 65 4.45 8.68 5.59
C ALA A 65 3.64 9.99 5.63
N ASP A 66 3.32 10.56 4.46
CA ASP A 66 2.49 11.76 4.35
C ASP A 66 1.07 11.49 4.86
N ILE A 67 0.45 10.38 4.45
CA ILE A 67 -0.88 9.99 4.93
C ILE A 67 -0.86 9.70 6.44
N LEU A 68 0.21 9.07 6.95
CA LEU A 68 0.35 8.80 8.38
C LEU A 68 0.38 10.09 9.21
N ARG A 69 1.06 11.13 8.71
CA ARG A 69 1.17 12.42 9.37
C ARG A 69 -0.16 13.16 9.45
N GLU A 70 -1.00 13.03 8.43
CA GLU A 70 -2.28 13.75 8.32
C GLU A 70 -3.47 12.97 8.88
N SER A 71 -3.38 11.65 8.95
CA SER A 71 -4.52 10.79 9.28
C SER A 71 -4.85 10.78 10.77
N GLU A 72 -6.02 11.29 11.13
CA GLU A 72 -6.61 11.14 12.48
C GLU A 72 -7.31 9.78 12.70
N LYS A 73 -7.46 8.96 11.66
CA LYS A 73 -8.20 7.70 11.75
C LYS A 73 -7.26 6.58 12.17
N GLU A 74 -7.42 6.09 13.41
CA GLU A 74 -6.56 5.03 13.95
C GLU A 74 -6.46 3.79 13.06
N LYS A 75 -7.54 3.40 12.39
CA LYS A 75 -7.54 2.24 11.50
C LYS A 75 -6.60 2.42 10.30
N VAL A 76 -6.45 3.64 9.80
CA VAL A 76 -5.53 3.99 8.71
C VAL A 76 -4.11 4.00 9.24
N ILE A 77 -3.89 4.65 10.39
CA ILE A 77 -2.59 4.65 11.09
C ILE A 77 -2.07 3.22 11.33
N ARG A 78 -2.92 2.33 11.89
CA ARG A 78 -2.55 0.94 12.18
C ARG A 78 -2.14 0.16 10.93
N ILE A 79 -2.85 0.31 9.82
CA ILE A 79 -2.52 -0.44 8.60
C ILE A 79 -1.24 0.09 7.94
N ILE A 80 -0.97 1.40 8.01
CA ILE A 80 0.29 1.97 7.52
C ILE A 80 1.47 1.40 8.32
N ILE A 81 1.39 1.45 9.65
CA ILE A 81 2.45 0.91 10.52
C ILE A 81 2.63 -0.59 10.27
N ALA A 82 1.54 -1.34 10.12
CA ALA A 82 1.62 -2.77 9.78
C ALA A 82 2.32 -3.03 8.45
N THR A 83 2.06 -2.20 7.43
CA THR A 83 2.72 -2.27 6.11
C THR A 83 4.21 -2.00 6.20
N MET A 84 4.63 -1.00 6.97
CA MET A 84 6.05 -0.64 7.12
C MET A 84 6.82 -1.62 8.03
N ARG A 85 6.12 -2.38 8.88
CA ARG A 85 6.72 -3.31 9.85
C ARG A 85 6.90 -4.73 9.31
N VAL A 86 6.30 -5.10 8.18
CA VAL A 86 6.35 -6.49 7.68
C VAL A 86 7.79 -6.98 7.65
N ARG A 87 8.06 -8.01 8.46
CA ARG A 87 9.33 -8.74 8.49
C ARG A 87 9.17 -9.90 7.52
N ASN A 88 9.94 -9.85 6.43
CA ASN A 88 10.11 -10.97 5.51
C ASN A 88 11.17 -11.94 6.04
#